data_AF-A0A964J1Z7-F1
#
_entry.id   AF-A0A964J1Z7-F1
#
_cell.length_a   1.000
_cell.length_b   1.000
_cell.length_c   1.000
_cell.angle_alpha   90.00
_cell.angle_beta   90.00
_cell.angle_gamma   90.00
#
_symmetry.space_group_name_H-M   'P 1'
#
loop_
_entity.id
_entity.type
_entity.pdbx_description
1 polymer ?
#
loop_
_entity_poly.entity_id
_entity_poly.type
_entity_poly.pdbx_seq_one_letter_code
_entity_poly.pdbx_strand_id
1 'polypeptide(L)'
;MAHGSVRPSLAALLVLRPPRSLASRPAVRDRLVESGRDRVRRLLRPRLGCDCPSDRGDHRPGLRPRTSGNRVRLGLRGPSARCRLCRLRCRCGAHLVRRLPGSVCHRGPSLPDRSRARDPHRQQQTTTLSDRSRTSRSRLVTPLRAIIVALVAVALIPAQAAAHPRVVGTTPTADAELARPPHVVVVRLDEKVDPIGDGITVTGPDGHDASHGPVAATGVTLMRAVNASARGSYVVEWRVIGADTHPAHGSFLFSVGPPTNAAAPANLPGSTVLVALGRWLSLLGFALGFGVVLAALVSGGMTARCWHLVSAGVILMIVAEPVALAGQIATLAPARLLDSGFAGDVLLTRYGHLAALRLGGALGLWALAGAVRSSSPRVQWMIPATGVPVAVVYAASTHRISGLPVQVSIVLAAVHIAAFGVWLGSVVVALSLSRGRRLGRVAVLAALVLVTTGSGLALTHLQGPADLIDTAYGAALGIKIALVALAFALGAAARRRAELAAVLLVLAAASVLVSLVPPV
;
A
#
# COMPACT_ATOMS: atom_id res chain seq x y z
N MET A 1 51.09 -31.30 -47.11
CA MET A 1 51.14 -29.88 -46.70
C MET A 1 50.21 -29.69 -45.50
N ALA A 2 50.53 -28.76 -44.59
CA ALA A 2 49.68 -28.22 -43.51
C ALA A 2 48.72 -29.17 -42.74
N HIS A 3 49.13 -29.64 -41.56
CA HIS A 3 48.19 -29.98 -40.49
C HIS A 3 47.75 -28.68 -39.77
N GLY A 4 46.45 -28.51 -39.53
CA GLY A 4 45.88 -27.32 -38.88
C GLY A 4 45.28 -27.61 -37.50
N SER A 5 46.12 -27.91 -36.49
CA SER A 5 45.65 -28.13 -35.11
C SER A 5 45.58 -26.81 -34.32
N VAL A 6 44.38 -26.33 -34.00
CA VAL A 6 44.18 -25.19 -33.07
C VAL A 6 43.77 -25.72 -31.71
N ARG A 7 44.58 -25.42 -30.68
CA ARG A 7 44.28 -25.77 -29.27
C ARG A 7 43.34 -24.73 -28.64
N PRO A 8 42.46 -25.12 -27.70
CA PRO A 8 41.81 -24.16 -26.81
C PRO A 8 42.84 -23.59 -25.82
N SER A 9 42.83 -22.27 -25.62
CA SER A 9 43.63 -21.60 -24.59
C SER A 9 42.96 -21.71 -23.21
N LEU A 10 43.79 -21.83 -22.16
CA LEU A 10 43.36 -22.20 -20.81
C LEU A 10 42.64 -21.09 -20.04
N ALA A 11 41.83 -21.52 -19.07
CA ALA A 11 41.11 -20.66 -18.14
C ALA A 11 42.02 -20.05 -17.07
N ALA A 12 41.63 -18.87 -16.56
CA ALA A 12 42.18 -18.28 -15.35
C ALA A 12 41.08 -18.23 -14.26
N LEU A 13 41.07 -19.20 -13.36
CA LEU A 13 40.26 -19.12 -12.14
C LEU A 13 40.94 -18.19 -11.12
N LEU A 14 40.22 -17.18 -10.62
CA LEU A 14 40.59 -16.45 -9.42
C LEU A 14 39.73 -16.90 -8.23
N VAL A 15 40.22 -17.91 -7.52
CA VAL A 15 39.64 -18.39 -6.25
C VAL A 15 40.33 -17.67 -5.10
N LEU A 16 39.60 -16.78 -4.41
CA LEU A 16 40.07 -16.21 -3.14
C LEU A 16 39.68 -17.12 -1.98
N ARG A 17 40.68 -17.68 -1.28
CA ARG A 17 40.54 -18.40 -0.01
C ARG A 17 41.30 -17.66 1.10
N PRO A 18 40.86 -17.75 2.38
CA PRO A 18 41.39 -16.91 3.46
C PRO A 18 42.72 -17.43 4.03
N PRO A 19 43.53 -16.55 4.64
CA PRO A 19 44.70 -16.98 5.42
C PRO A 19 44.28 -17.79 6.65
N ARG A 20 45.07 -18.82 6.99
CA ARG A 20 44.91 -19.64 8.20
C ARG A 20 45.83 -19.19 9.32
N SER A 21 45.44 -19.53 10.54
CA SER A 21 46.21 -19.34 11.77
C SER A 21 47.53 -20.13 11.79
N LEU A 22 48.56 -19.52 12.37
CA LEU A 22 49.66 -20.24 13.01
C LEU A 22 49.32 -20.45 14.50
N ALA A 23 49.79 -21.55 15.08
CA ALA A 23 49.56 -21.86 16.49
C ALA A 23 50.70 -22.72 17.07
N SER A 24 51.26 -22.31 18.21
CA SER A 24 52.13 -23.13 19.05
C SER A 24 51.98 -22.75 20.53
N ARG A 25 51.98 -23.79 21.37
CA ARG A 25 51.84 -23.81 22.84
C ARG A 25 53.19 -23.47 23.54
N PRO A 26 53.34 -23.43 24.89
CA PRO A 26 52.42 -23.90 25.96
C PRO A 26 52.17 -22.87 27.10
N ALA A 27 51.60 -23.35 28.21
CA ALA A 27 51.25 -22.58 29.41
C ALA A 27 52.06 -23.05 30.64
N VAL A 28 52.02 -22.28 31.74
CA VAL A 28 51.91 -22.74 33.14
C VAL A 28 51.65 -21.53 34.08
N ARG A 29 51.21 -21.79 35.32
CA ARG A 29 50.94 -20.78 36.37
C ARG A 29 52.25 -20.21 36.95
N ASP A 30 52.19 -19.02 37.56
CA ASP A 30 52.30 -18.96 39.04
C ASP A 30 51.73 -17.65 39.66
N ARG A 31 51.82 -17.54 40.99
CA ARG A 31 51.41 -16.40 41.83
C ARG A 31 52.61 -15.56 42.30
N LEU A 32 52.33 -14.29 42.63
CA LEU A 32 52.75 -13.46 43.79
C LEU A 32 52.59 -11.98 43.36
N VAL A 33 51.70 -11.16 43.94
CA VAL A 33 51.66 -10.57 45.31
C VAL A 33 52.70 -9.47 45.52
N GLU A 34 52.24 -8.21 45.41
CA GLU A 34 52.44 -7.04 46.29
C GLU A 34 51.87 -5.78 45.60
N SER A 35 51.57 -4.65 46.23
CA SER A 35 50.94 -4.40 47.55
C SER A 35 50.39 -2.96 47.54
N GLY A 36 49.15 -2.71 47.96
CA GLY A 36 48.53 -1.37 47.84
C GLY A 36 47.26 -1.20 48.69
N ARG A 37 47.29 -0.22 49.60
CA ARG A 37 46.23 0.16 50.55
C ARG A 37 45.07 0.90 49.82
N ASP A 38 43.83 0.98 50.30
CA ASP A 38 43.30 0.85 51.66
C ASP A 38 41.94 0.10 51.75
N ARG A 39 41.46 -0.20 52.97
CA ARG A 39 40.27 -1.06 53.21
C ARG A 39 38.99 -0.34 53.66
N VAL A 40 37.86 -0.92 53.25
CA VAL A 40 36.50 -0.60 53.74
C VAL A 40 36.02 -1.63 54.78
N ARG A 41 35.08 -1.21 55.65
CA ARG A 41 34.07 -1.99 56.43
C ARG A 41 34.30 -2.11 57.95
N ARG A 42 33.20 -1.88 58.69
CA ARG A 42 32.77 -2.71 59.82
C ARG A 42 31.28 -3.06 59.67
N LEU A 43 30.90 -4.21 60.20
CA LEU A 43 29.55 -4.68 60.51
C LEU A 43 29.63 -5.24 61.94
N LEU A 44 28.54 -5.21 62.71
CA LEU A 44 28.16 -6.24 63.71
C LEU A 44 26.86 -5.90 64.47
N ARG A 45 26.17 -6.97 64.88
CA ARG A 45 25.22 -7.15 66.00
C ARG A 45 25.78 -8.37 66.79
N PRO A 46 25.47 -8.68 68.08
CA PRO A 46 24.08 -8.76 68.59
C PRO A 46 23.84 -8.65 70.14
N ARG A 47 22.57 -8.84 70.57
CA ARG A 47 22.09 -9.33 71.90
C ARG A 47 22.34 -8.41 73.14
N LEU A 48 21.59 -8.51 74.27
CA LEU A 48 20.49 -9.42 74.69
C LEU A 48 19.52 -8.73 75.70
N GLY A 49 18.24 -9.15 75.75
CA GLY A 49 17.19 -8.74 76.73
C GLY A 49 16.31 -7.54 76.31
N CYS A 50 15.28 -7.08 77.06
CA CYS A 50 14.40 -7.61 78.15
C CYS A 50 13.36 -6.49 78.48
N ASP A 51 12.13 -6.64 79.02
CA ASP A 51 11.27 -7.80 79.36
C ASP A 51 9.76 -7.51 79.07
N CYS A 52 8.84 -7.57 80.06
CA CYS A 52 7.35 -7.70 79.92
C CYS A 52 6.59 -6.88 81.02
N PRO A 53 5.22 -6.73 81.04
CA PRO A 53 4.16 -7.31 80.17
C PRO A 53 2.99 -6.36 79.70
N SER A 54 2.09 -6.88 78.82
CA SER A 54 0.61 -6.61 78.71
C SER A 54 0.07 -5.19 78.38
N ASP A 55 -1.12 -4.96 77.76
CA ASP A 55 -2.05 -5.75 76.90
C ASP A 55 -2.86 -4.77 75.97
N ARG A 56 -3.89 -5.25 75.25
CA ARG A 56 -4.67 -4.62 74.16
C ARG A 56 -5.47 -3.34 74.48
N GLY A 57 -5.81 -2.63 73.40
CA GLY A 57 -7.00 -1.77 73.25
C GLY A 57 -7.47 -1.77 71.78
N ASP A 58 -8.78 -1.63 71.52
CA ASP A 58 -9.40 -1.83 70.19
C ASP A 58 -10.14 -0.57 69.65
N HIS A 59 -10.63 -0.67 68.40
CA HIS A 59 -11.78 0.01 67.79
C HIS A 59 -11.53 0.98 66.59
N ARG A 60 -12.36 0.74 65.56
CA ARG A 60 -12.82 1.68 64.52
C ARG A 60 -13.91 2.62 65.11
N PRO A 61 -14.35 3.73 64.46
CA PRO A 61 -14.31 4.02 63.03
C PRO A 61 -13.77 5.41 62.64
N GLY A 62 -13.73 5.71 61.34
CA GLY A 62 -13.15 6.93 60.79
C GLY A 62 -14.15 8.02 60.41
N LEU A 63 -13.62 9.22 60.15
CA LEU A 63 -14.31 10.36 59.54
C LEU A 63 -13.36 11.07 58.55
N ARG A 64 -13.89 11.60 57.44
CA ARG A 64 -13.13 12.44 56.49
C ARG A 64 -13.30 13.93 56.84
N PRO A 65 -12.22 14.70 57.01
CA PRO A 65 -12.25 16.15 56.85
C PRO A 65 -12.18 16.58 55.38
N ARG A 66 -12.42 17.87 55.12
CA ARG A 66 -12.45 18.49 53.78
C ARG A 66 -11.31 19.51 53.59
N THR A 67 -11.05 19.81 52.31
CA THR A 67 -10.68 21.15 51.76
C THR A 67 -9.30 21.78 52.03
N SER A 68 -8.98 22.72 51.12
CA SER A 68 -7.93 23.75 51.16
C SER A 68 -6.52 23.35 50.69
N GLY A 69 -5.90 24.25 49.91
CA GLY A 69 -4.58 24.05 49.28
C GLY A 69 -4.51 24.67 47.87
N ASN A 70 -4.11 25.93 47.77
CA ASN A 70 -4.16 26.71 46.52
C ASN A 70 -3.14 26.27 45.45
N ARG A 71 -3.52 26.40 44.17
CA ARG A 71 -2.58 26.39 43.03
C ARG A 71 -2.18 27.82 42.67
N VAL A 72 -0.89 28.10 42.59
CA VAL A 72 -0.35 29.37 42.08
C VAL A 72 -0.42 29.40 40.55
N ARG A 73 -0.73 30.57 39.97
CA ARG A 73 -0.44 30.89 38.56
C ARG A 73 0.38 32.17 38.50
N LEU A 74 1.54 32.10 37.84
CA LEU A 74 2.34 33.28 37.51
C LEU A 74 1.82 33.92 36.22
N GLY A 75 1.72 35.24 36.21
CA GLY A 75 1.41 36.05 35.03
C GLY A 75 2.39 37.21 34.95
N LEU A 76 3.16 37.30 33.86
CA LEU A 76 4.16 38.35 33.67
C LEU A 76 3.57 39.52 32.88
N ARG A 77 3.76 40.74 33.39
CA ARG A 77 3.63 42.01 32.67
C ARG A 77 4.87 42.85 32.94
N GLY A 78 5.57 43.27 31.89
CA GLY A 78 6.62 44.29 31.94
C GLY A 78 6.09 45.66 31.52
N PRO A 79 6.51 46.78 32.14
CA PRO A 79 6.03 48.12 31.82
C PRO A 79 6.78 48.77 30.65
N SER A 80 6.15 49.73 29.99
CA SER A 80 6.75 50.56 28.93
C SER A 80 7.17 51.93 29.46
N ALA A 81 8.45 52.29 29.30
CA ALA A 81 8.97 53.64 29.56
C ALA A 81 9.26 54.40 28.24
N ARG A 82 9.19 55.74 28.27
CA ARG A 82 9.49 56.62 27.13
C ARG A 82 10.85 57.29 27.28
N CYS A 83 11.55 57.52 26.18
CA CYS A 83 12.50 58.63 26.06
C CYS A 83 12.34 59.35 24.71
N ARG A 84 13.04 60.48 24.51
CA ARG A 84 12.70 61.52 23.51
C ARG A 84 13.78 61.66 22.42
N LEU A 85 13.41 62.11 21.21
CA LEU A 85 13.82 63.39 20.59
C LEU A 85 13.47 63.51 19.09
N CYS A 86 13.21 64.75 18.63
CA CYS A 86 13.29 65.29 17.26
C CYS A 86 12.50 64.58 16.11
N ARG A 87 11.83 65.28 15.18
CA ARG A 87 12.05 66.62 14.58
C ARG A 87 10.73 67.40 14.36
N LEU A 88 10.85 68.66 13.91
CA LEU A 88 9.74 69.61 13.69
C LEU A 88 9.13 69.54 12.28
N ARG A 89 7.84 69.89 12.16
CA ARG A 89 7.38 71.08 11.40
C ARG A 89 5.87 71.33 11.55
N CYS A 90 5.48 72.61 11.58
CA CYS A 90 4.26 73.29 11.11
C CYS A 90 2.87 72.59 11.15
N ARG A 91 1.74 73.28 11.41
CA ARG A 91 1.42 74.73 11.54
C ARG A 91 0.13 74.89 12.39
N CYS A 92 -0.30 76.15 12.58
CA CYS A 92 -1.58 76.67 13.10
C CYS A 92 -2.79 75.70 13.26
N GLY A 93 -3.69 75.83 14.26
CA GLY A 93 -3.80 76.83 15.34
C GLY A 93 -5.26 77.09 15.76
N ALA A 94 -5.46 78.03 16.71
CA ALA A 94 -6.74 78.66 17.12
C ALA A 94 -7.68 77.91 18.11
N HIS A 95 -8.21 78.72 19.06
CA HIS A 95 -9.30 78.56 20.06
C HIS A 95 -9.42 77.27 20.92
N LEU A 96 -9.54 77.24 22.26
CA LEU A 96 -9.93 78.12 23.40
C LEU A 96 -11.21 77.63 24.14
N VAL A 97 -10.99 77.20 25.39
CA VAL A 97 -11.79 77.52 26.62
C VAL A 97 -13.22 76.97 26.81
N ARG A 98 -13.32 75.90 27.62
CA ARG A 98 -14.17 75.68 28.84
C ARG A 98 -13.92 74.23 29.33
N ARG A 99 -13.67 73.83 30.60
CA ARG A 99 -14.00 74.29 31.98
C ARG A 99 -15.52 74.37 32.22
N LEU A 100 -16.16 73.61 33.13
CA LEU A 100 -15.76 72.83 34.33
C LEU A 100 -16.63 71.52 34.52
N PRO A 101 -16.39 70.64 35.54
CA PRO A 101 -16.98 69.29 35.63
C PRO A 101 -18.02 69.04 36.76
N GLY A 102 -18.69 67.88 36.71
CA GLY A 102 -19.47 67.19 37.76
C GLY A 102 -20.24 65.99 37.16
N SER A 103 -20.42 64.77 37.72
CA SER A 103 -20.62 64.25 39.09
C SER A 103 -22.02 64.54 39.68
N VAL A 104 -22.84 63.58 40.18
CA VAL A 104 -22.62 62.12 40.37
C VAL A 104 -23.95 61.33 40.64
N CYS A 105 -23.94 60.01 40.37
CA CYS A 105 -24.79 58.90 40.91
C CYS A 105 -26.35 58.81 40.80
N HIS A 106 -26.77 57.58 40.43
CA HIS A 106 -27.89 56.73 40.93
C HIS A 106 -29.34 57.27 41.13
N ARG A 107 -30.30 56.63 40.44
CA ARG A 107 -31.22 55.59 40.99
C ARG A 107 -32.14 54.95 39.93
N GLY A 108 -32.70 53.78 40.27
CA GLY A 108 -33.89 53.13 39.70
C GLY A 108 -34.61 52.37 40.84
N PRO A 109 -35.59 51.46 40.60
CA PRO A 109 -36.12 50.98 39.31
C PRO A 109 -37.67 50.91 39.20
N SER A 110 -38.16 50.48 38.02
CA SER A 110 -39.40 49.71 37.73
C SER A 110 -40.65 49.71 38.65
N LEU A 111 -41.86 49.81 38.05
CA LEU A 111 -42.89 48.74 37.91
C LEU A 111 -44.14 49.24 37.12
N PRO A 112 -45.11 48.39 36.69
CA PRO A 112 -46.07 48.69 35.61
C PRO A 112 -47.54 48.88 36.02
N ASP A 113 -48.38 49.24 35.05
CA ASP A 113 -49.85 49.30 35.13
C ASP A 113 -50.53 47.91 35.01
N ARG A 114 -51.80 47.78 35.45
CA ARG A 114 -52.58 46.53 35.56
C ARG A 114 -54.09 46.70 35.34
N SER A 115 -54.62 46.03 34.32
CA SER A 115 -56.01 45.53 34.24
C SER A 115 -56.13 44.53 33.06
N ARG A 116 -56.96 43.47 33.03
CA ARG A 116 -57.91 42.77 33.94
C ARG A 116 -58.10 41.32 33.38
N ALA A 117 -58.58 40.28 34.06
CA ALA A 117 -59.01 40.10 35.46
C ALA A 117 -58.75 38.67 36.02
N ARG A 118 -59.54 37.66 35.60
CA ARG A 118 -59.78 36.32 36.23
C ARG A 118 -60.45 35.37 35.21
N ASP A 119 -60.53 34.03 35.32
CA ASP A 119 -59.74 32.99 36.04
C ASP A 119 -60.01 31.60 35.35
N PRO A 120 -60.17 30.38 35.96
CA PRO A 120 -59.34 29.22 35.53
C PRO A 120 -60.04 27.94 35.00
N HIS A 121 -59.19 26.95 34.71
CA HIS A 121 -59.37 25.47 34.69
C HIS A 121 -59.65 24.67 33.37
N ARG A 122 -58.86 23.59 33.28
CA ARG A 122 -59.15 22.23 32.74
C ARG A 122 -59.00 21.91 31.23
N GLN A 123 -57.77 21.50 30.89
CA GLN A 123 -57.40 20.17 30.34
C GLN A 123 -58.02 19.61 29.03
N GLN A 124 -57.14 18.94 28.26
CA GLN A 124 -57.37 17.97 27.16
C GLN A 124 -57.61 18.48 25.71
N GLN A 125 -56.59 18.22 24.89
CA GLN A 125 -56.65 17.63 23.53
C GLN A 125 -57.67 18.14 22.50
N THR A 126 -57.16 18.81 21.45
CA THR A 126 -57.51 18.46 20.04
C THR A 126 -56.37 18.87 19.10
N THR A 127 -56.41 18.40 17.85
CA THR A 127 -55.31 18.42 16.86
C THR A 127 -55.55 19.41 15.72
N THR A 128 -54.48 20.09 15.24
CA THR A 128 -54.18 20.51 13.84
C THR A 128 -52.86 21.29 13.85
N LEU A 129 -51.76 20.88 13.19
CA LEU A 129 -51.46 20.89 11.74
C LEU A 129 -51.09 22.27 11.14
N SER A 130 -49.80 22.62 11.22
CA SER A 130 -49.02 23.47 10.29
C SER A 130 -47.56 23.47 10.78
N ASP A 131 -46.72 22.50 10.43
CA ASP A 131 -46.11 22.17 9.13
C ASP A 131 -44.95 23.10 8.69
N ARG A 132 -43.75 22.47 8.70
CA ARG A 132 -42.52 22.77 7.96
C ARG A 132 -41.70 24.05 8.26
N SER A 133 -40.36 24.01 8.19
CA SER A 133 -39.45 22.87 7.87
C SER A 133 -38.16 22.85 8.69
N ARG A 134 -37.77 21.65 9.17
CA ARG A 134 -36.42 21.37 9.69
C ARG A 134 -35.46 21.16 8.51
N THR A 135 -34.26 21.73 8.57
CA THR A 135 -33.23 21.63 7.52
C THR A 135 -32.57 20.24 7.47
N SER A 136 -33.19 19.30 6.74
CA SER A 136 -32.72 17.92 6.58
C SER A 136 -31.45 17.77 5.73
N ARG A 137 -30.28 18.07 6.31
CA ARG A 137 -28.95 17.96 5.67
C ARG A 137 -28.28 16.57 5.84
N SER A 138 -28.95 15.44 5.56
CA SER A 138 -28.31 14.11 5.75
C SER A 138 -28.86 12.89 4.98
N ARG A 139 -29.52 13.02 3.81
CA ARG A 139 -30.10 11.84 3.09
C ARG A 139 -29.59 11.52 1.67
N LEU A 140 -28.68 12.30 1.08
CA LEU A 140 -28.15 12.05 -0.28
C LEU A 140 -26.78 11.35 -0.34
N VAL A 141 -26.11 11.09 0.79
CA VAL A 141 -24.80 10.41 0.82
C VAL A 141 -24.95 8.88 0.91
N THR A 142 -26.10 8.40 1.42
CA THR A 142 -26.41 6.98 1.61
C THR A 142 -26.52 6.19 0.30
N PRO A 143 -27.31 6.60 -0.73
CA PRO A 143 -27.46 5.81 -1.95
C PRO A 143 -26.14 5.71 -2.72
N LEU A 144 -25.33 6.77 -2.77
CA LEU A 144 -24.02 6.73 -3.42
C LEU A 144 -23.08 5.70 -2.76
N ARG A 145 -23.09 5.58 -1.42
CA ARG A 145 -22.32 4.54 -0.73
C ARG A 145 -22.82 3.13 -1.05
N ALA A 146 -24.14 2.93 -1.11
CA ALA A 146 -24.72 1.64 -1.47
C ALA A 146 -24.37 1.24 -2.91
N ILE A 147 -24.48 2.18 -3.87
CA ILE A 147 -24.09 1.98 -5.27
C ILE A 147 -22.58 1.71 -5.39
N ILE A 148 -21.74 2.39 -4.61
CA ILE A 148 -20.29 2.12 -4.57
C ILE A 148 -20.01 0.72 -4.06
N VAL A 149 -20.62 0.29 -2.95
CA VAL A 149 -20.45 -1.08 -2.42
C VAL A 149 -21.00 -2.11 -3.41
N ALA A 150 -22.11 -1.85 -4.09
CA ALA A 150 -22.66 -2.72 -5.12
C ALA A 150 -21.75 -2.83 -6.35
N LEU A 151 -21.21 -1.73 -6.87
CA LEU A 151 -20.27 -1.75 -8.00
C LEU A 151 -18.95 -2.44 -7.65
N VAL A 152 -18.45 -2.24 -6.42
CA VAL A 152 -17.27 -2.97 -5.92
C VAL A 152 -17.60 -4.45 -5.73
N ALA A 153 -18.78 -4.80 -5.20
CA ALA A 153 -19.21 -6.19 -5.06
C ALA A 153 -19.41 -6.89 -6.41
N VAL A 154 -19.96 -6.20 -7.41
CA VAL A 154 -20.11 -6.71 -8.80
C VAL A 154 -18.74 -6.88 -9.46
N ALA A 155 -17.81 -5.96 -9.28
CA ALA A 155 -16.41 -6.11 -9.71
C ALA A 155 -15.62 -7.15 -8.88
N LEU A 156 -16.18 -7.64 -7.77
CA LEU A 156 -15.67 -8.75 -6.96
C LEU A 156 -16.43 -10.06 -7.20
N ILE A 157 -17.42 -10.09 -8.09
CA ILE A 157 -17.95 -11.36 -8.59
C ILE A 157 -16.82 -12.03 -9.38
N PRO A 158 -16.41 -13.26 -9.03
CA PRO A 158 -15.31 -13.94 -9.70
C PRO A 158 -15.75 -14.45 -11.07
N ALA A 159 -15.77 -13.55 -12.06
CA ALA A 159 -15.72 -13.94 -13.46
C ALA A 159 -14.43 -14.73 -13.68
N GLN A 160 -14.55 -16.00 -14.08
CA GLN A 160 -13.41 -16.91 -14.25
C GLN A 160 -12.63 -16.58 -15.54
N ALA A 161 -11.92 -15.46 -15.52
CA ALA A 161 -10.97 -15.07 -16.55
C ALA A 161 -9.56 -15.45 -16.07
N ALA A 162 -9.04 -16.58 -16.55
CA ALA A 162 -7.70 -17.09 -16.19
C ALA A 162 -6.59 -16.23 -16.83
N ALA A 163 -6.31 -15.07 -16.22
CA ALA A 163 -5.42 -14.00 -16.70
C ALA A 163 -3.91 -14.35 -16.58
N HIS A 164 -3.56 -15.56 -16.99
CA HIS A 164 -2.42 -16.30 -16.50
C HIS A 164 -1.81 -17.12 -17.65
N PRO A 165 -0.47 -17.28 -17.69
CA PRO A 165 0.23 -18.16 -18.64
C PRO A 165 -0.56 -19.43 -18.98
N ARG A 166 -1.05 -19.51 -20.23
CA ARG A 166 -1.97 -20.54 -20.67
C ARG A 166 -1.20 -21.71 -21.27
N VAL A 167 -1.51 -22.92 -20.83
CA VAL A 167 -0.98 -24.15 -21.45
C VAL A 167 -1.49 -24.24 -22.88
N VAL A 168 -0.56 -24.21 -23.84
CA VAL A 168 -0.83 -24.42 -25.28
C VAL A 168 -0.52 -25.84 -25.74
N GLY A 169 0.10 -26.65 -24.88
CA GLY A 169 0.27 -28.09 -25.10
C GLY A 169 1.13 -28.75 -24.02
N THR A 170 0.95 -30.05 -23.83
CA THR A 170 1.72 -30.87 -22.89
C THR A 170 2.33 -32.08 -23.57
N THR A 171 3.34 -32.70 -22.95
CA THR A 171 3.86 -34.01 -23.35
C THR A 171 4.22 -34.80 -22.09
N PRO A 172 3.49 -35.88 -21.72
CA PRO A 172 2.32 -36.45 -22.39
C PRO A 172 1.18 -35.45 -22.62
N THR A 173 0.39 -35.64 -23.67
CA THR A 173 -0.85 -34.87 -23.85
C THR A 173 -1.79 -35.15 -22.68
N ALA A 174 -2.61 -34.17 -22.28
CA ALA A 174 -3.60 -34.37 -21.23
C ALA A 174 -4.51 -35.57 -21.55
N ASP A 175 -4.81 -36.34 -20.51
CA ASP A 175 -5.67 -37.54 -20.52
C ASP A 175 -5.18 -38.67 -21.44
N ALA A 176 -3.88 -38.68 -21.80
CA ALA A 176 -3.28 -39.74 -22.60
C ALA A 176 -3.03 -41.03 -21.81
N GLU A 177 -3.53 -42.15 -22.33
CA GLU A 177 -3.07 -43.49 -21.93
C GLU A 177 -1.80 -43.89 -22.70
N LEU A 178 -0.74 -44.25 -21.97
CA LEU A 178 0.57 -44.57 -22.52
C LEU A 178 0.90 -46.05 -22.33
N ALA A 179 1.27 -46.72 -23.42
CA ALA A 179 1.71 -48.12 -23.39
C ALA A 179 3.09 -48.32 -22.72
N ARG A 180 3.86 -47.24 -22.51
CA ARG A 180 5.18 -47.24 -21.87
C ARG A 180 5.35 -45.97 -21.01
N PRO A 181 6.10 -46.04 -19.90
CA PRO A 181 6.28 -44.89 -19.01
C PRO A 181 7.11 -43.78 -19.68
N PRO A 182 6.72 -42.49 -19.56
CA PRO A 182 7.54 -41.38 -20.00
C PRO A 182 8.74 -41.17 -19.07
N HIS A 183 9.84 -40.60 -19.60
CA HIS A 183 11.00 -40.17 -18.81
C HIS A 183 10.98 -38.68 -18.46
N VAL A 184 10.12 -37.90 -19.11
CA VAL A 184 9.99 -36.45 -18.94
C VAL A 184 8.54 -36.03 -19.11
N VAL A 185 8.09 -35.08 -18.30
CA VAL A 185 6.85 -34.33 -18.48
C VAL A 185 7.21 -32.92 -18.92
N VAL A 186 6.50 -32.44 -19.94
CA VAL A 186 6.70 -31.14 -20.58
C VAL A 186 5.40 -30.35 -20.55
N VAL A 187 5.48 -29.09 -20.14
CA VAL A 187 4.37 -28.12 -20.21
C VAL A 187 4.82 -26.95 -21.06
N ARG A 188 4.13 -26.68 -22.17
CA ARG A 188 4.36 -25.51 -23.03
C ARG A 188 3.25 -24.50 -22.82
N LEU A 189 3.65 -23.26 -22.60
CA LEU A 189 2.76 -22.12 -22.37
C LEU A 189 2.85 -21.13 -23.54
N ASP A 190 1.92 -20.19 -23.58
CA ASP A 190 1.88 -19.08 -24.53
C ASP A 190 2.99 -18.04 -24.29
N GLU A 191 3.35 -17.78 -23.03
CA GLU A 191 4.37 -16.80 -22.68
C GLU A 191 5.58 -17.34 -21.90
N LYS A 192 6.53 -16.45 -21.57
CA LYS A 192 7.72 -16.82 -20.81
C LYS A 192 7.40 -16.84 -19.33
N VAL A 193 7.90 -17.84 -18.62
CA VAL A 193 7.54 -18.07 -17.21
C VAL A 193 8.73 -18.46 -16.35
N ASP A 194 8.70 -18.03 -15.08
CA ASP A 194 9.63 -18.48 -14.03
C ASP A 194 8.94 -19.62 -13.23
N PRO A 195 9.54 -20.81 -13.08
CA PRO A 195 9.01 -21.86 -12.22
C PRO A 195 9.15 -21.50 -10.73
N ILE A 196 8.25 -22.01 -9.89
CA ILE A 196 8.24 -21.76 -8.44
C ILE A 196 8.58 -23.06 -7.71
N GLY A 197 9.68 -23.07 -6.97
CA GLY A 197 10.19 -24.26 -6.29
C GLY A 197 10.41 -25.39 -7.28
N ASP A 198 9.71 -26.51 -7.08
CA ASP A 198 9.73 -27.64 -8.01
C ASP A 198 9.15 -27.35 -9.40
N GLY A 199 8.29 -26.34 -9.56
CA GLY A 199 7.70 -25.86 -10.82
C GLY A 199 6.71 -26.81 -11.51
N ILE A 200 7.05 -28.09 -11.59
CA ILE A 200 6.18 -29.22 -11.94
C ILE A 200 6.36 -30.29 -10.86
N THR A 201 5.25 -30.82 -10.35
CA THR A 201 5.20 -31.98 -9.44
C THR A 201 4.33 -33.05 -10.08
N VAL A 202 4.74 -34.32 -10.01
CA VAL A 202 4.08 -35.44 -10.68
C VAL A 202 3.82 -36.57 -9.67
N THR A 203 2.58 -36.67 -9.20
CA THR A 203 2.16 -37.69 -8.23
C THR A 203 1.75 -38.99 -8.93
N GLY A 204 2.21 -40.13 -8.43
CA GLY A 204 1.92 -41.45 -8.96
C GLY A 204 0.57 -42.06 -8.53
N PRO A 205 0.19 -43.21 -9.11
CA PRO A 205 -1.02 -43.97 -8.74
C PRO A 205 -1.03 -44.46 -7.28
N ASP A 206 0.14 -44.49 -6.65
CA ASP A 206 0.39 -44.83 -5.25
C ASP A 206 0.32 -43.62 -4.30
N GLY A 207 0.16 -42.40 -4.83
CA GLY A 207 0.17 -41.15 -4.07
C GLY A 207 1.57 -40.63 -3.72
N HIS A 208 2.65 -41.24 -4.24
CA HIS A 208 4.02 -40.78 -4.02
C HIS A 208 4.49 -39.83 -5.13
N ASP A 209 5.52 -39.03 -4.85
CA ASP A 209 6.12 -38.15 -5.86
C ASP A 209 7.00 -38.96 -6.83
N ALA A 210 6.65 -38.92 -8.11
CA ALA A 210 7.38 -39.53 -9.21
C ALA A 210 8.29 -38.52 -9.93
N SER A 211 8.36 -37.27 -9.46
CA SER A 211 9.24 -36.23 -9.99
C SER A 211 10.71 -36.54 -9.72
N HIS A 212 11.59 -36.19 -10.66
CA HIS A 212 13.03 -36.40 -10.50
C HIS A 212 13.85 -35.21 -11.03
N GLY A 213 14.92 -34.86 -10.30
CA GLY A 213 15.80 -33.72 -10.62
C GLY A 213 15.10 -32.35 -10.52
N PRO A 214 15.80 -31.25 -10.83
CA PRO A 214 15.20 -29.92 -10.91
C PRO A 214 14.33 -29.77 -12.17
N VAL A 215 13.37 -28.84 -12.13
CA VAL A 215 12.68 -28.37 -13.34
C VAL A 215 13.61 -27.53 -14.21
N ALA A 216 13.56 -27.76 -15.52
CA ALA A 216 14.22 -26.93 -16.52
C ALA A 216 13.19 -26.03 -17.21
N ALA A 217 13.41 -24.72 -17.19
CA ALA A 217 12.59 -23.74 -17.89
C ALA A 217 13.38 -23.14 -19.07
N THR A 218 12.86 -23.31 -20.29
CA THR A 218 13.47 -22.79 -21.53
C THR A 218 12.45 -21.99 -22.32
N GLY A 219 12.51 -20.65 -22.18
CA GLY A 219 11.61 -19.75 -22.88
C GLY A 219 10.16 -19.88 -22.40
N VAL A 220 9.33 -20.60 -23.16
CA VAL A 220 7.89 -20.83 -22.92
C VAL A 220 7.59 -22.30 -22.57
N THR A 221 8.61 -23.07 -22.21
CA THR A 221 8.51 -24.52 -21.99
C THR A 221 9.18 -24.93 -20.68
N LEU A 222 8.42 -25.63 -19.84
CA LEU A 222 8.88 -26.29 -18.62
C LEU A 222 9.11 -27.78 -18.90
N MET A 223 10.13 -28.37 -18.30
CA MET A 223 10.44 -29.79 -18.40
C MET A 223 10.85 -30.33 -17.02
N ARG A 224 10.30 -31.47 -16.62
CA ARG A 224 10.64 -32.18 -15.37
C ARG A 224 10.84 -33.66 -15.68
N ALA A 225 11.96 -34.24 -15.25
CA ALA A 225 12.17 -35.68 -15.42
C ALA A 225 11.25 -36.45 -14.45
N VAL A 226 10.84 -37.67 -14.83
CA VAL A 226 9.90 -38.48 -14.04
C VAL A 226 10.28 -39.96 -14.02
N ASN A 227 9.94 -40.63 -12.92
CA ASN A 227 10.02 -42.08 -12.76
C ASN A 227 8.61 -42.69 -12.75
N ALA A 228 7.94 -42.68 -13.90
CA ALA A 228 6.55 -43.13 -14.04
C ALA A 228 6.42 -44.68 -14.09
N SER A 229 7.13 -45.41 -13.23
CA SER A 229 7.31 -46.88 -13.32
C SER A 229 6.11 -47.71 -12.83
N ALA A 230 5.17 -47.11 -12.08
CA ALA A 230 3.92 -47.76 -11.70
C ALA A 230 2.88 -47.70 -12.84
N ARG A 231 1.86 -48.55 -12.79
CA ARG A 231 0.76 -48.56 -13.76
C ARG A 231 -0.49 -47.91 -13.16
N GLY A 232 -1.24 -47.18 -13.98
CA GLY A 232 -2.37 -46.36 -13.55
C GLY A 232 -2.19 -44.88 -13.87
N SER A 233 -3.05 -44.05 -13.27
CA SER A 233 -3.12 -42.60 -13.50
C SER A 233 -2.10 -41.82 -12.68
N TYR A 234 -1.42 -40.88 -13.35
CA TYR A 234 -0.49 -39.90 -12.80
C TYR A 234 -1.13 -38.51 -12.80
N VAL A 235 -0.93 -37.74 -11.73
CA VAL A 235 -1.37 -36.35 -11.61
C VAL A 235 -0.18 -35.42 -11.80
N VAL A 236 -0.22 -34.56 -12.82
CA VAL A 236 0.77 -33.50 -13.02
C VAL A 236 0.20 -32.19 -12.49
N GLU A 237 0.84 -31.59 -11.50
CA GLU A 237 0.66 -30.19 -11.11
C GLU A 237 1.77 -29.31 -11.69
N TRP A 238 1.46 -28.05 -12.00
CA TRP A 238 2.47 -27.05 -12.36
C TRP A 238 2.17 -25.68 -11.73
N ARG A 239 3.22 -24.93 -11.38
CA ARG A 239 3.17 -23.62 -10.69
C ARG A 239 4.27 -22.68 -11.18
N VAL A 240 3.89 -21.51 -11.70
CA VAL A 240 4.80 -20.53 -12.32
C VAL A 240 4.40 -19.07 -12.06
N ILE A 241 5.29 -18.13 -12.36
CA ILE A 241 5.00 -16.70 -12.49
C ILE A 241 5.24 -16.26 -13.95
N GLY A 242 4.27 -15.55 -14.53
CA GLY A 242 4.33 -14.99 -15.87
C GLY A 242 5.30 -13.82 -16.03
N ALA A 243 5.64 -13.46 -17.26
CA ALA A 243 6.57 -12.35 -17.54
C ALA A 243 5.95 -10.97 -17.32
N ASP A 244 4.69 -10.89 -16.88
CA ASP A 244 4.03 -9.69 -16.36
C ASP A 244 3.93 -9.67 -14.81
N THR A 245 4.46 -10.71 -14.16
CA THR A 245 4.45 -11.00 -12.72
C THR A 245 3.14 -11.54 -12.12
N HIS A 246 2.19 -12.04 -12.92
CA HIS A 246 1.04 -12.79 -12.37
C HIS A 246 1.35 -14.26 -12.07
N PRO A 247 0.75 -14.83 -11.01
CA PRO A 247 0.88 -16.24 -10.67
C PRO A 247 0.01 -17.10 -11.59
N ALA A 248 0.49 -18.28 -11.96
CA ALA A 248 -0.29 -19.27 -12.69
C ALA A 248 -0.07 -20.67 -12.08
N HIS A 249 -1.13 -21.46 -12.03
CA HIS A 249 -1.08 -22.87 -11.67
C HIS A 249 -2.09 -23.66 -12.49
N GLY A 250 -1.92 -24.97 -12.52
CA GLY A 250 -2.91 -25.89 -13.06
C GLY A 250 -2.50 -27.34 -12.87
N SER A 251 -3.35 -28.23 -13.35
CA SER A 251 -3.15 -29.68 -13.27
C SER A 251 -3.67 -30.38 -14.53
N PHE A 252 -3.12 -31.56 -14.83
CA PHE A 252 -3.64 -32.48 -15.85
C PHE A 252 -3.26 -33.94 -15.50
N LEU A 253 -3.90 -34.91 -16.17
CA LEU A 253 -3.65 -36.33 -15.99
C LEU A 253 -2.93 -36.95 -17.20
N PHE A 254 -2.25 -38.07 -16.97
CA PHE A 254 -1.94 -39.09 -17.97
C PHE A 254 -1.94 -40.47 -17.28
N SER A 255 -1.97 -41.58 -18.01
CA SER A 255 -1.86 -42.92 -17.41
C SER A 255 -0.78 -43.78 -18.08
N VAL A 256 -0.25 -44.76 -17.33
CA VAL A 256 0.66 -45.79 -17.85
C VAL A 256 -0.08 -47.13 -17.86
N GLY A 257 -0.63 -47.49 -19.01
CA GLY A 257 -1.71 -48.47 -19.13
C GLY A 257 -3.04 -47.96 -18.56
N PRO A 258 -3.98 -48.87 -18.24
CA PRO A 258 -5.35 -48.50 -17.91
C PRO A 258 -5.44 -47.47 -16.78
N PRO A 259 -6.27 -46.42 -16.91
CA PRO A 259 -6.38 -45.38 -15.89
C PRO A 259 -6.96 -45.94 -14.59
N THR A 260 -6.42 -45.46 -13.47
CA THR A 260 -6.96 -45.66 -12.12
C THR A 260 -7.76 -44.42 -11.69
N ASN A 261 -8.53 -44.55 -10.60
CA ASN A 261 -9.34 -43.48 -10.02
C ASN A 261 -8.46 -42.40 -9.33
N ALA A 262 -7.73 -41.62 -10.12
CA ALA A 262 -7.10 -40.38 -9.70
C ALA A 262 -7.94 -39.18 -10.18
N ALA A 263 -8.05 -38.14 -9.35
CA ALA A 263 -8.66 -36.88 -9.72
C ALA A 263 -7.60 -35.78 -9.71
N ALA A 264 -7.54 -34.98 -10.77
CA ALA A 264 -6.75 -33.76 -10.77
C ALA A 264 -7.35 -32.79 -9.71
N PRO A 265 -6.52 -32.12 -8.88
CA PRO A 265 -7.03 -31.20 -7.88
C PRO A 265 -7.73 -30.02 -8.54
N ALA A 266 -8.89 -29.65 -8.01
CA ALA A 266 -9.70 -28.55 -8.55
C ALA A 266 -8.95 -27.21 -8.41
N ASN A 267 -8.84 -26.48 -9.52
CA ASN A 267 -8.27 -25.13 -9.55
C ASN A 267 -9.17 -24.18 -8.75
N LEU A 268 -8.81 -23.91 -7.49
CA LEU A 268 -9.54 -22.97 -6.63
C LEU A 268 -9.35 -21.53 -7.15
N PRO A 269 -10.38 -20.67 -7.09
CA PRO A 269 -10.23 -19.27 -7.46
C PRO A 269 -9.20 -18.59 -6.55
N GLY A 270 -8.12 -18.13 -7.17
CA GLY A 270 -7.01 -17.47 -6.48
C GLY A 270 -7.42 -16.19 -5.75
N SER A 271 -6.58 -15.75 -4.81
CA SER A 271 -6.84 -14.55 -4.00
C SER A 271 -6.62 -13.22 -4.75
N THR A 272 -7.32 -13.04 -5.87
CA THR A 272 -7.37 -11.81 -6.67
C THR A 272 -7.59 -10.56 -5.81
N VAL A 273 -8.37 -10.68 -4.73
CA VAL A 273 -8.60 -9.63 -3.73
C VAL A 273 -7.31 -9.13 -3.07
N LEU A 274 -6.39 -10.02 -2.66
CA LEU A 274 -5.13 -9.63 -2.01
C LEU A 274 -4.15 -9.04 -3.04
N VAL A 275 -4.09 -9.62 -4.25
CA VAL A 275 -3.26 -9.08 -5.35
C VAL A 275 -3.74 -7.68 -5.76
N ALA A 276 -5.05 -7.50 -5.94
CA ALA A 276 -5.67 -6.22 -6.26
C ALA A 276 -5.50 -5.20 -5.12
N LEU A 277 -5.63 -5.62 -3.85
CA LEU A 277 -5.37 -4.76 -2.69
C LEU A 277 -3.90 -4.32 -2.63
N GLY A 278 -2.95 -5.23 -2.85
CA GLY A 278 -1.52 -4.92 -2.95
C GLY A 278 -1.24 -3.89 -4.06
N ARG A 279 -1.74 -4.13 -5.28
CA ARG A 279 -1.65 -3.18 -6.40
C ARG A 279 -2.27 -1.81 -6.05
N TRP A 280 -3.46 -1.79 -5.42
CA TRP A 280 -4.16 -0.56 -5.01
C TRP A 280 -3.38 0.25 -3.96
N LEU A 281 -2.88 -0.41 -2.91
CA LEU A 281 -2.06 0.21 -1.87
C LEU A 281 -0.78 0.80 -2.45
N SER A 282 -0.09 0.06 -3.32
CA SER A 282 1.19 0.49 -3.91
C SER A 282 1.01 1.71 -4.83
N LEU A 283 -0.02 1.70 -5.69
CA LEU A 283 -0.32 2.80 -6.61
C LEU A 283 -0.89 4.05 -5.89
N LEU A 284 -1.71 3.88 -4.85
CA LEU A 284 -2.12 4.99 -3.98
C LEU A 284 -0.91 5.57 -3.25
N GLY A 285 -0.02 4.69 -2.76
CA GLY A 285 1.23 5.05 -2.10
C GLY A 285 2.12 5.90 -3.00
N PHE A 286 2.33 5.47 -4.25
CA PHE A 286 3.05 6.20 -5.29
C PHE A 286 2.44 7.60 -5.55
N ALA A 287 1.12 7.69 -5.72
CA ALA A 287 0.43 8.96 -5.96
C ALA A 287 0.55 9.95 -4.77
N LEU A 288 0.51 9.44 -3.53
CA LEU A 288 0.69 10.24 -2.32
C LEU A 288 2.17 10.59 -2.04
N GLY A 289 3.10 9.73 -2.45
CA GLY A 289 4.54 9.93 -2.29
C GLY A 289 5.13 10.94 -3.28
N PHE A 290 4.82 10.79 -4.57
CA PHE A 290 5.41 11.59 -5.66
C PHE A 290 4.45 12.65 -6.19
N GLY A 291 3.20 12.27 -6.47
CA GLY A 291 2.20 13.14 -7.08
C GLY A 291 1.82 14.34 -6.20
N VAL A 292 1.66 14.14 -4.90
CA VAL A 292 1.41 15.22 -3.93
C VAL A 292 2.57 16.22 -3.88
N VAL A 293 3.83 15.77 -4.01
CA VAL A 293 4.99 16.68 -4.00
C VAL A 293 5.01 17.54 -5.27
N LEU A 294 4.85 16.95 -6.45
CA LEU A 294 4.78 17.69 -7.71
C LEU A 294 3.62 18.72 -7.68
N ALA A 295 2.43 18.29 -7.28
CA ALA A 295 1.28 19.16 -7.16
C ALA A 295 1.48 20.27 -6.11
N ALA A 296 2.11 19.97 -4.96
CA ALA A 296 2.42 20.97 -3.94
C ALA A 296 3.43 22.01 -4.46
N LEU A 297 4.53 21.58 -5.10
CA LEU A 297 5.56 22.47 -5.63
C LEU A 297 4.98 23.43 -6.69
N VAL A 298 4.30 22.92 -7.73
CA VAL A 298 3.68 23.74 -8.79
C VAL A 298 2.61 24.70 -8.23
N SER A 299 1.90 24.31 -7.17
CA SER A 299 0.80 25.11 -6.61
C SER A 299 1.21 26.11 -5.52
N GLY A 300 2.49 26.19 -5.15
CA GLY A 300 3.01 27.12 -4.14
C GLY A 300 3.76 26.48 -2.98
N GLY A 301 4.63 25.50 -3.25
CA GLY A 301 5.51 24.86 -2.27
C GLY A 301 4.84 23.85 -1.32
N MET A 302 5.69 23.05 -0.66
CA MET A 302 5.32 22.04 0.33
C MET A 302 4.76 22.64 1.62
N THR A 303 3.97 21.85 2.35
CA THR A 303 3.45 22.19 3.69
C THR A 303 3.57 20.97 4.62
N ALA A 304 3.42 21.16 5.94
CA ALA A 304 3.37 20.05 6.90
C ALA A 304 2.33 18.97 6.50
N ARG A 305 1.16 19.38 6.00
CA ARG A 305 0.13 18.44 5.49
C ARG A 305 0.63 17.63 4.29
N CYS A 306 1.39 18.23 3.38
CA CYS A 306 1.99 17.50 2.26
C CYS A 306 2.96 16.44 2.76
N TRP A 307 3.80 16.77 3.74
CA TRP A 307 4.74 15.80 4.30
C TRP A 307 4.06 14.64 5.03
N HIS A 308 2.92 14.87 5.73
CA HIS A 308 2.13 13.76 6.29
C HIS A 308 1.53 12.85 5.21
N LEU A 309 1.08 13.42 4.08
CA LEU A 309 0.60 12.64 2.93
C LEU A 309 1.74 11.83 2.27
N VAL A 310 2.93 12.40 2.13
CA VAL A 310 4.11 11.69 1.61
C VAL A 310 4.52 10.55 2.55
N SER A 311 4.53 10.77 3.87
CA SER A 311 4.79 9.70 4.85
C SER A 311 3.74 8.60 4.79
N ALA A 312 2.46 8.93 4.62
CA ALA A 312 1.41 7.94 4.39
C ALA A 312 1.62 7.18 3.07
N GLY A 313 2.05 7.87 2.01
CA GLY A 313 2.38 7.25 0.72
C GLY A 313 3.51 6.24 0.82
N VAL A 314 4.60 6.59 1.50
CA VAL A 314 5.72 5.68 1.82
C VAL A 314 5.23 4.44 2.58
N ILE A 315 4.43 4.63 3.63
CA ILE A 315 3.90 3.50 4.44
C ILE A 315 3.04 2.58 3.58
N LEU A 316 2.18 3.13 2.72
CA LEU A 316 1.35 2.35 1.79
C LEU A 316 2.19 1.55 0.79
N MET A 317 3.26 2.13 0.23
CA MET A 317 4.19 1.39 -0.64
C MET A 317 4.90 0.25 0.11
N ILE A 318 5.37 0.49 1.34
CA ILE A 318 6.05 -0.54 2.16
C ILE A 318 5.09 -1.69 2.54
N VAL A 319 3.84 -1.37 2.89
CA VAL A 319 2.82 -2.38 3.27
C VAL A 319 2.26 -3.12 2.04
N ALA A 320 2.27 -2.51 0.86
CA ALA A 320 1.76 -3.14 -0.35
C ALA A 320 2.54 -4.40 -0.76
N GLU A 321 3.86 -4.42 -0.58
CA GLU A 321 4.72 -5.52 -1.02
C GLU A 321 4.49 -6.86 -0.28
N PRO A 322 4.41 -6.92 1.07
CA PRO A 322 4.03 -8.14 1.77
C PRO A 322 2.56 -8.53 1.53
N VAL A 323 1.64 -7.58 1.33
CA VAL A 323 0.24 -7.87 0.96
C VAL A 323 0.15 -8.51 -0.43
N ALA A 324 0.92 -8.00 -1.40
CA ALA A 324 1.02 -8.57 -2.74
C ALA A 324 1.69 -9.95 -2.72
N LEU A 325 2.75 -10.15 -1.92
CA LEU A 325 3.40 -11.46 -1.74
C LEU A 325 2.44 -12.49 -1.14
N ALA A 326 1.67 -12.11 -0.12
CA ALA A 326 0.63 -12.95 0.44
C ALA A 326 -0.44 -13.32 -0.60
N GLY A 327 -0.85 -12.37 -1.44
CA GLY A 327 -1.80 -12.62 -2.55
C GLY A 327 -1.25 -13.52 -3.66
N GLN A 328 0.04 -13.44 -3.97
CA GLN A 328 0.73 -14.36 -4.87
C GLN A 328 0.69 -15.79 -4.31
N ILE A 329 1.18 -15.98 -3.08
CA ILE A 329 1.23 -17.30 -2.42
C ILE A 329 -0.18 -17.89 -2.28
N ALA A 330 -1.16 -17.11 -1.82
CA ALA A 330 -2.55 -17.54 -1.70
C ALA A 330 -3.31 -17.67 -3.05
N THR A 331 -2.63 -17.44 -4.19
CA THR A 331 -3.13 -17.80 -5.53
C THR A 331 -2.46 -19.05 -6.09
N LEU A 332 -1.28 -19.43 -5.58
CA LEU A 332 -0.50 -20.60 -6.05
C LEU A 332 -0.68 -21.83 -5.16
N ALA A 333 -0.77 -21.61 -3.85
CA ALA A 333 -0.90 -22.64 -2.83
C ALA A 333 -1.40 -22.00 -1.50
N PRO A 334 -2.71 -21.82 -1.29
CA PRO A 334 -3.25 -21.23 -0.06
C PRO A 334 -2.76 -21.88 1.25
N ALA A 335 -2.55 -23.19 1.25
CA ALA A 335 -2.02 -23.95 2.38
C ALA A 335 -0.54 -23.62 2.71
N ARG A 336 0.20 -22.98 1.81
CA ARG A 336 1.62 -22.59 1.95
C ARG A 336 1.79 -21.12 2.37
N LEU A 337 0.74 -20.42 2.79
CA LEU A 337 0.80 -18.99 3.13
C LEU A 337 1.77 -18.64 4.27
N LEU A 338 2.09 -19.61 5.14
CA LEU A 338 3.07 -19.47 6.23
C LEU A 338 4.37 -20.27 5.99
N ASP A 339 4.54 -20.83 4.79
CA ASP A 339 5.72 -21.59 4.39
C ASP A 339 6.83 -20.63 3.93
N SER A 340 7.89 -20.50 4.74
CA SER A 340 9.01 -19.61 4.45
C SER A 340 9.90 -20.09 3.31
N GLY A 341 9.90 -21.39 2.99
CA GLY A 341 10.59 -21.93 1.82
C GLY A 341 9.87 -21.52 0.54
N PHE A 342 8.57 -21.79 0.47
CA PHE A 342 7.74 -21.42 -0.68
C PHE A 342 7.67 -19.89 -0.90
N ALA A 343 7.65 -19.11 0.18
CA ALA A 343 7.78 -17.66 0.09
C ALA A 343 9.15 -17.22 -0.46
N GLY A 344 10.22 -17.95 -0.13
CA GLY A 344 11.56 -17.78 -0.70
C GLY A 344 11.57 -18.05 -2.20
N ASP A 345 10.98 -19.16 -2.66
CA ASP A 345 10.89 -19.51 -4.08
C ASP A 345 10.18 -18.41 -4.89
N VAL A 346 9.03 -17.91 -4.40
CA VAL A 346 8.30 -16.79 -5.02
C VAL A 346 9.16 -15.52 -5.08
N LEU A 347 10.03 -15.29 -4.10
CA LEU A 347 10.94 -14.14 -4.06
C LEU A 347 12.19 -14.27 -4.96
N LEU A 348 12.54 -15.48 -5.42
CA LEU A 348 13.61 -15.71 -6.40
C LEU A 348 13.16 -15.47 -7.85
N THR A 349 11.84 -15.48 -8.12
CA THR A 349 11.28 -15.13 -9.43
C THR A 349 11.46 -13.65 -9.78
N ARG A 350 11.19 -13.28 -11.03
CA ARG A 350 11.10 -11.89 -11.48
C ARG A 350 10.04 -11.06 -10.72
N TYR A 351 8.99 -11.67 -10.15
CA TYR A 351 8.09 -10.94 -9.24
C TYR A 351 8.85 -10.43 -8.01
N GLY A 352 9.66 -11.29 -7.38
CA GLY A 352 10.46 -10.95 -6.20
C GLY A 352 11.49 -9.87 -6.48
N HIS A 353 12.21 -9.96 -7.61
CA HIS A 353 13.12 -8.90 -8.04
C HIS A 353 12.42 -7.54 -8.24
N LEU A 354 11.23 -7.52 -8.83
CA LEU A 354 10.45 -6.30 -9.02
C LEU A 354 9.77 -5.80 -7.73
N ALA A 355 9.48 -6.68 -6.77
CA ALA A 355 9.04 -6.31 -5.42
C ALA A 355 10.18 -5.65 -4.62
N ALA A 356 11.39 -6.22 -4.68
CA ALA A 356 12.58 -5.65 -4.06
C ALA A 356 12.92 -4.26 -4.61
N LEU A 357 12.78 -4.04 -5.93
CA LEU A 357 12.96 -2.73 -6.56
C LEU A 357 11.87 -1.72 -6.14
N ARG A 358 10.60 -2.14 -5.99
CA ARG A 358 9.52 -1.27 -5.47
C ARG A 358 9.75 -0.89 -4.01
N LEU A 359 10.13 -1.84 -3.17
CA LEU A 359 10.49 -1.60 -1.77
C LEU A 359 11.71 -0.67 -1.64
N GLY A 360 12.75 -0.89 -2.46
CA GLY A 360 13.90 0.01 -2.58
C GLY A 360 13.51 1.43 -2.99
N GLY A 361 12.56 1.57 -3.93
CA GLY A 361 11.96 2.86 -4.30
C GLY A 361 11.21 3.54 -3.14
N ALA A 362 10.46 2.78 -2.34
CA ALA A 362 9.75 3.28 -1.17
C ALA A 362 10.70 3.75 -0.04
N LEU A 363 11.74 2.98 0.24
CA LEU A 363 12.78 3.31 1.22
C LEU A 363 13.67 4.48 0.73
N GLY A 364 13.97 4.54 -0.57
CA GLY A 364 14.66 5.67 -1.20
C GLY A 364 13.83 6.96 -1.13
N LEU A 365 12.51 6.88 -1.38
CA LEU A 365 11.59 7.99 -1.17
C LEU A 365 11.56 8.43 0.31
N TRP A 366 11.52 7.49 1.26
CA TRP A 366 11.55 7.80 2.69
C TRP A 366 12.80 8.58 3.09
N ALA A 367 13.98 8.09 2.71
CA ALA A 367 15.27 8.73 2.99
C ALA A 367 15.37 10.12 2.33
N LEU A 368 15.01 10.22 1.05
CA LEU A 368 15.03 11.47 0.29
C LEU A 368 14.04 12.49 0.88
N ALA A 369 12.81 12.08 1.20
CA ALA A 369 11.80 12.94 1.81
C ALA A 369 12.19 13.41 3.22
N GLY A 370 12.97 12.63 3.96
CA GLY A 370 13.63 13.07 5.19
C GLY A 370 14.67 14.15 4.92
N ALA A 371 15.63 13.85 4.02
CA ALA A 371 16.76 14.73 3.71
C ALA A 371 16.33 16.10 3.15
N VAL A 372 15.35 16.16 2.23
CA VAL A 372 14.94 17.41 1.56
C VAL A 372 13.82 18.18 2.29
N ARG A 373 13.38 17.70 3.46
CA ARG A 373 12.21 18.23 4.18
C ARG A 373 12.35 19.71 4.56
N SER A 374 13.54 20.10 4.98
CA SER A 374 13.92 21.47 5.38
C SER A 374 14.64 22.25 4.26
N SER A 375 14.95 21.61 3.14
CA SER A 375 15.65 22.22 2.00
C SER A 375 14.74 23.17 1.20
N SER A 376 15.35 23.96 0.30
CA SER A 376 14.60 24.86 -0.57
C SER A 376 13.69 24.09 -1.56
N PRO A 377 12.61 24.72 -2.07
CA PRO A 377 11.72 24.09 -3.06
C PRO A 377 12.42 23.61 -4.33
N ARG A 378 13.61 24.16 -4.68
CA ARG A 378 14.42 23.68 -5.81
C ARG A 378 14.96 22.26 -5.57
N VAL A 379 15.41 21.97 -4.35
CA VAL A 379 15.92 20.63 -3.97
C VAL A 379 14.77 19.62 -3.85
N GLN A 380 13.60 20.07 -3.41
CA GLN A 380 12.41 19.21 -3.27
C GLN A 380 11.90 18.63 -4.61
N TRP A 381 12.28 19.22 -5.76
CA TRP A 381 12.02 18.64 -7.09
C TRP A 381 12.76 17.32 -7.36
N MET A 382 13.76 16.95 -6.55
CA MET A 382 14.40 15.63 -6.64
C MET A 382 13.41 14.48 -6.39
N ILE A 383 12.38 14.68 -5.56
CA ILE A 383 11.37 13.65 -5.27
C ILE A 383 10.58 13.24 -6.53
N PRO A 384 9.84 14.14 -7.23
CA PRO A 384 9.13 13.73 -8.44
C PRO A 384 10.07 13.26 -9.57
N ALA A 385 11.33 13.69 -9.59
CA ALA A 385 12.33 13.14 -10.51
C ALA A 385 12.65 11.65 -10.23
N THR A 386 12.85 11.25 -8.97
CA THR A 386 13.04 9.83 -8.60
C THR A 386 11.75 9.01 -8.70
N GLY A 387 10.59 9.65 -8.79
CA GLY A 387 9.32 9.00 -9.12
C GLY A 387 9.27 8.39 -10.53
N VAL A 388 10.07 8.90 -11.47
CA VAL A 388 10.10 8.40 -12.87
C VAL A 388 10.65 6.97 -12.96
N PRO A 389 11.87 6.63 -12.47
CA PRO A 389 12.34 5.25 -12.49
C PRO A 389 11.46 4.31 -11.64
N VAL A 390 10.84 4.81 -10.55
CA VAL A 390 9.87 4.01 -9.78
C VAL A 390 8.63 3.66 -10.61
N ALA A 391 8.09 4.59 -11.41
CA ALA A 391 7.00 4.30 -12.35
C ALA A 391 7.39 3.27 -13.42
N VAL A 392 8.65 3.28 -13.88
CA VAL A 392 9.20 2.25 -14.80
C VAL A 392 9.27 0.88 -14.14
N VAL A 393 9.63 0.77 -12.86
CA VAL A 393 9.59 -0.50 -12.11
C VAL A 393 8.16 -1.02 -11.99
N TYR A 394 7.17 -0.16 -11.68
CA TYR A 394 5.75 -0.56 -11.69
C TYR A 394 5.28 -1.05 -13.06
N ALA A 395 5.68 -0.36 -14.14
CA ALA A 395 5.35 -0.75 -15.52
C ALA A 395 5.97 -2.09 -15.93
N ALA A 396 7.16 -2.43 -15.42
CA ALA A 396 7.78 -3.75 -15.63
C ALA A 396 7.06 -4.91 -14.92
N SER A 397 6.07 -4.62 -14.06
CA SER A 397 5.09 -5.53 -13.43
C SER A 397 3.67 -5.44 -14.04
N THR A 398 3.59 -5.11 -15.33
CA THR A 398 2.33 -5.08 -16.11
C THR A 398 2.48 -5.82 -17.44
N HIS A 399 1.35 -6.17 -18.07
CA HIS A 399 1.30 -6.99 -19.29
C HIS A 399 2.24 -6.48 -20.39
N ARG A 400 2.85 -7.41 -21.14
CA ARG A 400 3.48 -7.09 -22.42
C ARG A 400 2.40 -6.99 -23.48
N ILE A 401 2.38 -5.88 -24.20
CA ILE A 401 1.40 -5.62 -25.23
C ILE A 401 1.76 -6.44 -26.48
N SER A 402 0.84 -7.29 -26.93
CA SER A 402 1.00 -8.07 -28.16
C SER A 402 1.29 -7.15 -29.37
N GLY A 403 2.28 -7.51 -30.17
CA GLY A 403 2.70 -6.74 -31.35
C GLY A 403 3.60 -5.52 -31.08
N LEU A 404 3.82 -5.11 -29.82
CA LEU A 404 4.74 -3.99 -29.49
C LEU A 404 6.06 -4.47 -28.88
N PRO A 405 7.19 -3.76 -29.15
CA PRO A 405 8.43 -3.99 -28.42
C PRO A 405 8.25 -3.77 -26.91
N VAL A 406 8.85 -4.63 -26.09
CA VAL A 406 8.71 -4.62 -24.63
C VAL A 406 9.08 -3.26 -24.01
N GLN A 407 10.08 -2.58 -24.58
CA GLN A 407 10.51 -1.25 -24.15
C GLN A 407 9.41 -0.20 -24.34
N VAL A 408 8.69 -0.25 -25.47
CA VAL A 408 7.58 0.68 -25.77
C VAL A 408 6.41 0.43 -24.83
N SER A 409 6.08 -0.84 -24.57
CA SER A 409 5.04 -1.23 -23.61
C SER A 409 5.32 -0.71 -22.21
N ILE A 410 6.56 -0.88 -21.71
CA ILE A 410 7.00 -0.39 -20.40
C ILE A 410 6.96 1.14 -20.34
N VAL A 411 7.42 1.84 -21.38
CA VAL A 411 7.37 3.32 -21.43
C VAL A 411 5.92 3.82 -21.42
N LEU A 412 5.03 3.22 -22.22
CA LEU A 412 3.61 3.59 -22.28
C LEU A 412 2.92 3.42 -20.92
N ALA A 413 3.12 2.27 -20.27
CA ALA A 413 2.58 1.99 -18.94
C ALA A 413 3.20 2.89 -17.85
N ALA A 414 4.51 3.19 -17.91
CA ALA A 414 5.17 4.09 -16.97
C ALA A 414 4.62 5.52 -17.07
N VAL A 415 4.37 6.02 -18.30
CA VAL A 415 3.73 7.31 -18.54
C VAL A 415 2.28 7.31 -18.01
N HIS A 416 1.52 6.23 -18.22
CA HIS A 416 0.16 6.08 -17.67
C HIS A 416 0.16 6.15 -16.12
N ILE A 417 1.07 5.41 -15.47
CA ILE A 417 1.21 5.38 -14.00
C ILE A 417 1.67 6.74 -13.44
N ALA A 418 2.64 7.40 -14.09
CA ALA A 418 3.09 8.73 -13.72
C ALA A 418 1.97 9.78 -13.87
N ALA A 419 1.22 9.74 -14.97
CA ALA A 419 0.08 10.62 -15.20
C ALA A 419 -1.04 10.41 -14.16
N PHE A 420 -1.35 9.16 -13.81
CA PHE A 420 -2.26 8.83 -12.71
C PHE A 420 -1.80 9.45 -11.38
N GLY A 421 -0.51 9.27 -11.04
CA GLY A 421 0.09 9.83 -9.83
C GLY A 421 -0.03 11.35 -9.76
N VAL A 422 0.28 12.05 -10.86
CA VAL A 422 0.13 13.52 -10.96
C VAL A 422 -1.33 13.96 -10.86
N TRP A 423 -2.27 13.24 -11.48
CA TRP A 423 -3.69 13.56 -11.45
C TRP A 423 -4.26 13.41 -10.03
N LEU A 424 -4.12 12.23 -9.41
CA LEU A 424 -4.59 11.98 -8.04
C LEU A 424 -3.88 12.90 -7.03
N GLY A 425 -2.56 13.09 -7.15
CA GLY A 425 -1.81 14.05 -6.33
C GLY A 425 -2.34 15.48 -6.46
N SER A 426 -2.74 15.90 -7.66
CA SER A 426 -3.37 17.21 -7.90
C SER A 426 -4.76 17.31 -7.25
N VAL A 427 -5.59 16.27 -7.32
CA VAL A 427 -6.91 16.23 -6.65
C VAL A 427 -6.74 16.31 -5.13
N VAL A 428 -5.81 15.54 -4.56
CA VAL A 428 -5.51 15.55 -3.12
C VAL A 428 -5.01 16.92 -2.66
N VAL A 429 -4.03 17.53 -3.34
CA VAL A 429 -3.53 18.88 -2.95
C VAL A 429 -4.59 19.97 -3.17
N ALA A 430 -5.40 19.87 -4.22
CA ALA A 430 -6.53 20.78 -4.44
C ALA A 430 -7.57 20.73 -3.31
N LEU A 431 -7.83 19.54 -2.76
CA LEU A 431 -8.76 19.33 -1.64
C LEU A 431 -8.14 19.71 -0.27
N SER A 432 -6.92 19.25 0.02
CA SER A 432 -6.29 19.39 1.35
C SER A 432 -5.74 20.79 1.65
N LEU A 433 -5.41 21.56 0.61
CA LEU A 433 -4.86 22.93 0.70
C LEU A 433 -5.73 24.00 0.00
N SER A 434 -6.92 23.65 -0.52
CA SER A 434 -7.80 24.53 -1.29
C SER A 434 -7.17 25.13 -2.57
N ARG A 435 -6.10 24.52 -3.11
CA ARG A 435 -5.29 25.08 -4.21
C ARG A 435 -5.85 24.83 -5.63
N GLY A 436 -7.09 24.37 -5.76
CA GLY A 436 -7.67 23.90 -7.04
C GLY A 436 -7.51 24.85 -8.25
N ARG A 437 -7.65 26.17 -8.06
CA ARG A 437 -7.45 27.16 -9.15
C ARG A 437 -6.03 27.16 -9.75
N ARG A 438 -4.99 26.77 -8.97
CA ARG A 438 -3.60 26.68 -9.45
C ARG A 438 -3.30 25.33 -10.10
N LEU A 439 -4.06 24.28 -9.76
CA LEU A 439 -3.82 22.90 -10.21
C LEU A 439 -4.65 22.48 -11.42
N GLY A 440 -5.67 23.25 -11.82
CA GLY A 440 -6.55 22.90 -12.94
C GLY A 440 -5.83 22.49 -14.22
N ARG A 441 -4.83 23.27 -14.66
CA ARG A 441 -4.02 22.94 -15.86
C ARG A 441 -3.22 21.64 -15.69
N VAL A 442 -2.61 21.42 -14.53
CA VAL A 442 -1.82 20.21 -14.23
C VAL A 442 -2.72 18.96 -14.23
N ALA A 443 -3.87 19.05 -13.56
CA ALA A 443 -4.85 17.97 -13.50
C ALA A 443 -5.44 17.62 -14.88
N VAL A 444 -5.71 18.63 -15.73
CA VAL A 444 -6.21 18.42 -17.11
C VAL A 444 -5.13 17.82 -18.01
N LEU A 445 -3.88 18.30 -17.96
CA LEU A 445 -2.79 17.71 -18.74
C LEU A 445 -2.52 16.25 -18.34
N ALA A 446 -2.50 15.96 -17.04
CA ALA A 446 -2.36 14.60 -16.53
C ALA A 446 -3.55 13.70 -16.93
N ALA A 447 -4.78 14.22 -16.89
CA ALA A 447 -5.97 13.52 -17.37
C ALA A 447 -5.91 13.21 -18.88
N LEU A 448 -5.45 14.15 -19.72
CA LEU A 448 -5.29 13.94 -21.16
C LEU A 448 -4.25 12.86 -21.47
N VAL A 449 -3.10 12.87 -20.77
CA VAL A 449 -2.09 11.81 -20.90
C VAL A 449 -2.63 10.46 -20.41
N LEU A 450 -3.39 10.45 -19.30
CA LEU A 450 -4.01 9.23 -18.77
C LEU A 450 -5.05 8.63 -19.74
N VAL A 451 -5.86 9.46 -20.39
CA VAL A 451 -6.85 9.04 -21.40
C VAL A 451 -6.18 8.53 -22.67
N THR A 452 -5.22 9.26 -23.23
CA THR A 452 -4.54 8.87 -24.48
C THR A 452 -3.75 7.57 -24.32
N THR A 453 -2.94 7.45 -23.25
CA THR A 453 -2.22 6.20 -22.96
C THR A 453 -3.15 5.06 -22.56
N GLY A 454 -4.24 5.35 -21.82
CA GLY A 454 -5.24 4.35 -21.45
C GLY A 454 -6.04 3.82 -22.65
N SER A 455 -6.33 4.67 -23.63
CA SER A 455 -6.98 4.29 -24.89
C SER A 455 -6.04 3.45 -25.76
N GLY A 456 -4.75 3.81 -25.82
CA GLY A 456 -3.74 2.99 -26.50
C GLY A 456 -3.65 1.58 -25.91
N LEU A 457 -3.57 1.47 -24.58
CA LEU A 457 -3.57 0.18 -23.87
C LEU A 457 -4.86 -0.62 -24.13
N ALA A 458 -6.02 0.04 -24.11
CA ALA A 458 -7.32 -0.61 -24.37
C ALA A 458 -7.44 -1.14 -25.80
N LEU A 459 -7.02 -0.37 -26.81
CA LEU A 459 -7.04 -0.77 -28.22
C LEU A 459 -6.13 -1.96 -28.52
N THR A 460 -5.11 -2.21 -27.69
CA THR A 460 -4.24 -3.38 -27.81
C THR A 460 -4.66 -4.56 -26.94
N HIS A 461 -5.77 -4.44 -26.20
CA HIS A 461 -6.33 -5.47 -25.32
C HIS A 461 -7.71 -5.96 -25.75
N LEU A 462 -8.24 -5.47 -26.88
CA LEU A 462 -9.53 -5.87 -27.46
C LEU A 462 -9.28 -6.21 -28.93
N GLN A 463 -9.81 -7.33 -29.42
CA GLN A 463 -9.85 -7.65 -30.84
C GLN A 463 -10.96 -6.89 -31.57
N GLY A 464 -12.05 -6.52 -30.88
CA GLY A 464 -13.17 -5.78 -31.47
C GLY A 464 -14.05 -5.03 -30.46
N PRO A 465 -15.05 -4.27 -30.94
CA PRO A 465 -15.98 -3.53 -30.08
C PRO A 465 -16.95 -4.43 -29.31
N ALA A 466 -17.17 -5.67 -29.77
CA ALA A 466 -18.00 -6.68 -29.09
C ALA A 466 -17.42 -7.06 -27.71
N ASP A 467 -16.09 -7.14 -27.62
CA ASP A 467 -15.36 -7.53 -26.41
C ASP A 467 -15.70 -6.68 -25.19
N LEU A 468 -16.07 -5.41 -25.39
CA LEU A 468 -16.50 -4.46 -24.34
C LEU A 468 -17.77 -4.90 -23.59
N ILE A 469 -18.56 -5.79 -24.19
CA ILE A 469 -19.83 -6.30 -23.67
C ILE A 469 -19.70 -7.80 -23.38
N ASP A 470 -19.11 -8.55 -24.32
CA ASP A 470 -19.10 -10.02 -24.29
C ASP A 470 -18.02 -10.62 -23.37
N THR A 471 -17.08 -9.79 -22.88
CA THR A 471 -15.98 -10.25 -21.99
C THR A 471 -15.98 -9.55 -20.64
N ALA A 472 -15.58 -10.28 -19.60
CA ALA A 472 -15.42 -9.73 -18.25
C ALA A 472 -14.39 -8.58 -18.19
N TYR A 473 -13.34 -8.66 -19.02
CA TYR A 473 -12.34 -7.61 -19.16
C TYR A 473 -12.94 -6.34 -19.77
N GLY A 474 -13.70 -6.48 -20.87
CA GLY A 474 -14.41 -5.39 -21.50
C GLY A 474 -15.42 -4.71 -20.59
N ALA A 475 -16.21 -5.49 -19.85
CA ALA A 475 -17.15 -4.96 -18.86
C ALA A 475 -16.43 -4.18 -17.74
N ALA A 476 -15.34 -4.72 -17.20
CA ALA A 476 -14.53 -4.04 -16.18
C ALA A 476 -13.84 -2.76 -16.73
N LEU A 477 -13.41 -2.78 -18.00
CA LEU A 477 -12.88 -1.63 -18.71
C LEU A 477 -13.96 -0.55 -18.94
N GLY A 478 -15.17 -0.93 -19.33
CA GLY A 478 -16.32 -0.04 -19.46
C GLY A 478 -16.68 0.64 -18.13
N ILE A 479 -16.70 -0.12 -17.03
CA ILE A 479 -16.87 0.43 -15.67
C ILE A 479 -15.73 1.41 -15.32
N LYS A 480 -14.48 1.07 -15.62
CA LYS A 480 -13.33 1.96 -15.41
C LYS A 480 -13.46 3.27 -16.22
N ILE A 481 -13.88 3.21 -17.48
CA ILE A 481 -14.11 4.37 -18.34
C ILE A 481 -15.23 5.26 -17.78
N ALA A 482 -16.36 4.67 -17.37
CA ALA A 482 -17.47 5.40 -16.77
C ALA A 482 -17.07 6.10 -15.45
N LEU A 483 -16.27 5.44 -14.61
CA LEU A 483 -15.73 6.02 -13.37
C LEU A 483 -14.74 7.17 -13.63
N VAL A 484 -13.92 7.07 -14.70
CA VAL A 484 -13.02 8.16 -15.15
C VAL A 484 -13.83 9.37 -15.62
N ALA A 485 -14.84 9.16 -16.47
CA ALA A 485 -15.73 10.22 -16.94
C ALA A 485 -16.46 10.92 -15.78
N LEU A 486 -16.97 10.14 -14.82
CA LEU A 486 -17.58 10.65 -13.58
C LEU A 486 -16.59 11.48 -12.75
N ALA A 487 -15.35 11.01 -12.58
CA ALA A 487 -14.31 11.74 -11.87
C ALA A 487 -14.03 13.10 -12.53
N PHE A 488 -13.90 13.16 -13.86
CA PHE A 488 -13.70 14.40 -14.60
C PHE A 488 -14.90 15.35 -14.49
N ALA A 489 -16.13 14.85 -14.61
CA ALA A 489 -17.35 15.65 -14.44
C ALA A 489 -17.45 16.26 -13.02
N LEU A 490 -17.14 15.47 -11.98
CA LEU A 490 -17.09 15.95 -10.60
C LEU A 490 -15.95 16.96 -10.37
N GLY A 491 -14.80 16.77 -11.04
CA GLY A 491 -13.68 17.71 -11.03
C GLY A 491 -14.01 19.05 -11.69
N ALA A 492 -14.69 19.03 -12.85
CA ALA A 492 -15.19 20.22 -13.54
C ALA A 492 -16.23 20.97 -12.70
N ALA A 493 -17.18 20.24 -12.09
CA ALA A 493 -18.14 20.78 -11.12
C ALA A 493 -17.54 21.15 -9.75
N ALA A 494 -16.20 21.14 -9.62
CA ALA A 494 -15.43 21.44 -8.42
C ALA A 494 -15.81 20.64 -7.16
N ARG A 495 -16.46 19.47 -7.32
CA ARG A 495 -16.91 18.58 -6.23
C ARG A 495 -15.75 17.72 -5.69
N ARG A 496 -14.64 18.36 -5.31
CA ARG A 496 -13.33 17.72 -5.00
C ARG A 496 -13.36 16.51 -4.04
N ARG A 497 -14.32 16.44 -3.11
CA ARG A 497 -14.51 15.26 -2.24
C ARG A 497 -15.12 14.04 -2.96
N ALA A 498 -16.06 14.28 -3.89
CA ALA A 498 -16.69 13.25 -4.70
C ALA A 498 -15.78 12.84 -5.87
N GLU A 499 -15.07 13.80 -6.47
CA GLU A 499 -13.98 13.54 -7.43
C GLU A 499 -12.94 12.59 -6.81
N LEU A 500 -12.39 12.89 -5.62
CA LEU A 500 -11.44 12.00 -4.95
C LEU A 500 -12.01 10.58 -4.71
N ALA A 501 -13.28 10.47 -4.31
CA ALA A 501 -13.94 9.17 -4.16
C ALA A 501 -14.01 8.42 -5.50
N ALA A 502 -14.37 9.10 -6.61
CA ALA A 502 -14.37 8.51 -7.94
C ALA A 502 -12.96 8.09 -8.39
N VAL A 503 -11.91 8.87 -8.13
CA VAL A 503 -10.52 8.49 -8.47
C VAL A 503 -10.06 7.24 -7.72
N LEU A 504 -10.43 7.10 -6.44
CA LEU A 504 -10.12 5.90 -5.65
C LEU A 504 -10.86 4.64 -6.15
N LEU A 505 -12.04 4.83 -6.77
CA LEU A 505 -12.80 3.76 -7.43
C LEU A 505 -12.26 3.43 -8.82
N VAL A 506 -11.80 4.42 -9.59
CA VAL A 506 -11.00 4.19 -10.81
C VAL A 506 -9.78 3.33 -10.50
N LEU A 507 -9.10 3.59 -9.37
CA LEU A 507 -7.95 2.79 -8.94
C LEU A 507 -8.34 1.36 -8.51
N ALA A 508 -9.48 1.19 -7.85
CA ALA A 508 -10.01 -0.13 -7.49
C ALA A 508 -10.37 -0.95 -8.75
N ALA A 509 -11.14 -0.35 -9.67
CA ALA A 509 -11.47 -0.94 -10.95
C ALA A 509 -10.23 -1.24 -11.80
N ALA A 510 -9.20 -0.39 -11.77
CA ALA A 510 -7.93 -0.66 -12.44
C ALA A 510 -7.16 -1.85 -11.84
N SER A 511 -7.20 -2.04 -10.52
CA SER A 511 -6.55 -3.18 -9.85
C SER A 511 -7.26 -4.51 -10.17
N VAL A 512 -8.60 -4.49 -10.26
CA VAL A 512 -9.40 -5.64 -10.72
C VAL A 512 -9.14 -5.91 -12.20
N LEU A 513 -9.19 -4.90 -13.07
CA LEU A 513 -9.03 -5.04 -14.53
C LEU A 513 -7.68 -5.67 -14.94
N VAL A 514 -6.60 -5.38 -14.20
CA VAL A 514 -5.27 -5.97 -14.43
C VAL A 514 -5.20 -7.45 -13.99
N SER A 515 -6.23 -7.95 -13.30
CA SER A 515 -6.37 -9.34 -12.85
C SER A 515 -7.33 -10.16 -13.74
N LEU A 516 -7.71 -9.66 -14.93
CA LEU A 516 -8.64 -10.29 -15.88
C LEU A 516 -7.97 -10.48 -17.26
N VAL A 517 -8.37 -11.53 -17.99
CA VAL A 517 -7.86 -11.85 -19.35
C VAL A 517 -8.27 -10.76 -20.35
N PRO A 518 -7.33 -10.00 -20.95
CA PRO A 518 -7.65 -9.25 -22.17
C PRO A 518 -7.87 -10.27 -23.32
N PRO A 519 -8.96 -10.18 -24.10
CA PRO A 519 -9.33 -11.17 -25.13
C PRO A 519 -8.45 -11.18 -26.41
N VAL A 520 -7.14 -10.97 -26.28
CA VAL A 520 -6.16 -10.82 -27.38
C VAL A 520 -5.68 -12.16 -27.93
#